data_AF-A0A0Q6ZWX4-F1
#
_entry.id   AF-A0A0Q6ZWX4-F1
#
_cell.length_a   1.000
_cell.length_b   1.000
_cell.length_c   1.000
_cell.angle_alpha   90.00
_cell.angle_beta   90.00
_cell.angle_gamma   90.00
#
_symmetry.space_group_name_H-M   'P 1'
#
loop_
_entity.id
_entity.type
_entity.pdbx_description
1 polymer ?
#
loop_
_entity_poly.entity_id
_entity_poly.type
_entity_poly.pdbx_seq_one_letter_code
_entity_poly.pdbx_strand_id
1 'polypeptide(L)'
;MPAHDANSVNIHLRTAQGTGEIRPGVSGIYRCGSPWLCPTCATKKAFDRAERVQDAANATFQRGGRAALVVLTAAHSIEMSLSEIKALVATSSSAARKGRAWVQATKEFGILGVIVGQEVTYSTVNGWHYHQHLSVMVDGPGEGAYDRAKAAGEWIAAAYTTQVRARGGTVSDRHGWHVRVARDAEDASDYTAKGSMAWEVSGGHKDETKSKTSLTPWDIAAAAADGNAAMYGRWREYMETMPGTRSCVVSAALAAKLGIGAAGDDDEGGEQALHDADEVVGRVDAPMWRKWMRHSLASTFLARVALGGEEGFKDAVDDTERDAAPLEAEYQRMRAERAAVREEELRQKTRQAQLQREAARSVRDTAFAQAYAIDRLRRFADCYGSRNRIARVIAEAAAVFPHAHPLNPADLYKVA
;
A
#
# COMPACT_ATOMS: atom_id res chain seq x y z
N MET A 1 15.63 -2.82 2.51
CA MET A 1 16.61 -2.13 1.64
C MET A 1 17.41 -1.17 2.49
N PRO A 2 18.72 -0.97 2.26
CA PRO A 2 19.51 0.05 2.95
C PRO A 2 18.88 1.44 2.73
N ALA A 3 19.08 2.38 3.66
CA ALA A 3 18.71 3.78 3.43
C ALA A 3 19.43 4.36 2.20
N HIS A 4 18.88 5.43 1.61
CA HIS A 4 19.41 6.01 0.36
C HIS A 4 20.89 6.42 0.49
N ASP A 5 21.27 6.89 1.66
CA ASP A 5 22.60 7.32 2.09
C ASP A 5 23.35 6.27 2.94
N ALA A 6 22.73 5.13 3.23
CA ALA A 6 23.39 4.08 3.99
C ALA A 6 24.42 3.33 3.12
N ASN A 7 25.68 3.40 3.55
CA ASN A 7 26.77 2.62 2.98
C ASN A 7 26.82 1.19 3.55
N SER A 8 26.25 0.97 4.74
CA SER A 8 26.21 -0.32 5.42
C SER A 8 24.90 -0.53 6.19
N VAL A 9 24.60 -1.78 6.49
CA VAL A 9 23.52 -2.23 7.37
C VAL A 9 24.14 -2.77 8.65
N ASN A 10 23.70 -2.27 9.79
CA ASN A 10 24.15 -2.75 11.10
C ASN A 10 23.35 -3.99 11.48
N ILE A 11 24.03 -5.01 12.00
CA ILE A 11 23.44 -6.25 12.47
C ILE A 11 23.56 -6.31 13.99
N HIS A 12 22.46 -6.67 14.64
CA HIS A 12 22.33 -6.67 16.09
C HIS A 12 21.93 -8.06 16.58
N LEU A 13 22.39 -8.44 17.77
CA LEU A 13 21.80 -9.56 18.50
C LEU A 13 21.13 -9.03 19.76
N ARG A 14 19.89 -9.46 19.98
CA ARG A 14 19.11 -9.07 21.15
C ARG A 14 18.70 -10.29 21.93
N THR A 15 18.84 -10.23 23.24
CA THR A 15 18.28 -11.26 24.11
C THR A 15 16.90 -10.79 24.57
N ALA A 16 15.86 -11.55 24.23
CA ALA A 16 14.49 -11.24 24.63
C ALA A 16 14.36 -11.31 26.16
N GLN A 17 13.92 -10.21 26.78
CA GLN A 17 13.64 -10.15 28.21
C GLN A 17 12.52 -11.14 28.54
N GLY A 18 12.79 -12.06 29.48
CA GLY A 18 11.85 -13.08 29.93
C GLY A 18 12.10 -14.48 29.35
N THR A 19 12.36 -14.61 28.04
CA THR A 19 12.60 -15.93 27.41
C THR A 19 14.08 -16.28 27.27
N GLY A 20 14.97 -15.30 27.27
CA GLY A 20 16.40 -15.51 26.99
C GLY A 20 16.70 -15.84 25.53
N GLU A 21 15.71 -15.76 24.64
CA GLU A 21 15.87 -16.08 23.22
C GLU A 21 16.72 -15.00 22.52
N ILE A 22 17.75 -15.43 21.77
CA ILE A 22 18.57 -14.56 20.94
C ILE A 22 17.84 -14.28 19.63
N ARG A 23 17.59 -13.00 19.35
CA ARG A 23 16.90 -12.51 18.16
C ARG A 23 17.81 -11.58 17.36
N PRO A 24 18.11 -11.92 16.10
CA PRO A 24 18.89 -11.06 15.23
C PRO A 24 18.04 -9.89 14.73
N GLY A 25 18.63 -8.71 14.65
CA GLY A 25 18.01 -7.47 14.21
C GLY A 25 18.87 -6.69 13.23
N VAL A 26 18.28 -5.69 12.55
CA VAL A 26 19.00 -4.81 11.61
C VAL A 26 18.65 -3.34 11.81
N SER A 27 19.65 -2.45 11.72
CA SER A 27 19.48 -0.99 11.61
C SER A 27 20.28 -0.43 10.41
N GLY A 28 20.11 0.87 10.10
CA GLY A 28 20.65 1.48 8.87
C GLY A 28 19.89 1.09 7.60
N ILE A 29 18.67 0.57 7.74
CA ILE A 29 17.77 0.25 6.62
C ILE A 29 16.66 1.29 6.50
N TYR A 30 16.23 1.56 5.27
CA TYR A 30 15.07 2.40 5.03
C TYR A 30 13.80 1.74 5.57
N ARG A 31 13.07 2.46 6.42
CA ARG A 31 11.70 2.13 6.83
C ARG A 31 10.78 3.20 6.26
N CYS A 32 9.78 2.85 5.45
CA CYS A 32 8.86 3.88 4.94
C CYS A 32 7.87 4.37 6.02
N GLY A 33 7.83 3.72 7.18
CA GLY A 33 6.91 4.06 8.26
C GLY A 33 5.44 3.80 7.94
N SER A 34 5.10 3.23 6.78
CA SER A 34 3.70 3.01 6.42
C SER A 34 3.11 1.85 7.25
N PRO A 35 2.07 2.08 8.07
CA PRO A 35 1.40 1.02 8.79
C PRO A 35 0.46 0.18 7.92
N TRP A 36 0.21 0.61 6.67
CA TRP A 36 -0.78 0.00 5.77
C TRP A 36 -0.15 -0.64 4.52
N LEU A 37 0.91 -0.04 3.97
CA LEU A 37 1.43 -0.43 2.64
C LEU A 37 2.74 -1.21 2.69
N CYS A 38 3.39 -1.27 3.84
CA CYS A 38 4.68 -1.94 3.97
C CYS A 38 4.57 -3.10 4.96
N PRO A 39 4.72 -4.36 4.52
CA PRO A 39 4.56 -5.51 5.41
C PRO A 39 5.57 -5.46 6.56
N THR A 40 6.75 -4.88 6.36
CA THR A 40 7.76 -4.76 7.43
C THR A 40 7.47 -3.63 8.43
N CYS A 41 6.96 -2.48 7.96
CA CYS A 41 6.65 -1.35 8.86
C CYS A 41 5.29 -1.52 9.55
N ALA A 42 4.31 -2.12 8.85
CA ALA A 42 3.00 -2.46 9.37
C ALA A 42 3.12 -3.37 10.59
N THR A 43 3.90 -4.45 10.50
CA THR A 43 4.13 -5.38 11.61
C THR A 43 4.75 -4.67 12.81
N LYS A 44 5.85 -3.91 12.62
CA LYS A 44 6.47 -3.17 13.73
C LYS A 44 5.49 -2.19 14.38
N LYS A 45 4.85 -1.31 13.59
CA LYS A 45 3.92 -0.31 14.12
C LYS A 45 2.76 -0.95 14.86
N ALA A 46 2.29 -2.10 14.40
CA ALA A 46 1.18 -2.76 15.06
C ALA A 46 1.61 -3.52 16.33
N PHE A 47 2.85 -4.03 16.43
CA PHE A 47 3.42 -4.48 17.72
C PHE A 47 3.58 -3.32 18.71
N ASP A 48 4.20 -2.21 18.28
CA ASP A 48 4.40 -1.01 19.12
C ASP A 48 3.03 -0.49 19.65
N ARG A 49 2.01 -0.48 18.78
CA ARG A 49 0.64 -0.11 19.16
C ARG A 49 -0.01 -1.13 20.09
N ALA A 50 0.17 -2.43 19.86
CA ALA A 50 -0.41 -3.48 20.71
C ALA A 50 0.13 -3.41 22.14
N GLU A 51 1.44 -3.20 22.31
CA GLU A 51 2.06 -2.97 23.61
C GLU A 51 1.43 -1.76 24.32
N ARG A 52 1.26 -0.65 23.61
CA ARG A 52 0.67 0.56 24.18
C ARG A 52 -0.81 0.41 24.53
N VAL A 53 -1.57 -0.35 23.73
CA VAL A 53 -2.95 -0.72 24.05
C VAL A 53 -2.99 -1.63 25.28
N GLN A 54 -2.05 -2.57 25.41
CA GLN A 54 -1.92 -3.43 26.58
C GLN A 54 -1.65 -2.61 27.85
N ASP A 55 -0.76 -1.61 27.78
CA ASP A 55 -0.50 -0.70 28.89
C ASP A 55 -1.77 0.05 29.32
N ALA A 56 -2.53 0.55 28.35
CA ALA A 56 -3.78 1.25 28.62
C ALA A 56 -4.84 0.32 29.26
N ALA A 57 -4.93 -0.92 28.76
CA ALA A 57 -5.81 -1.94 29.34
C ALA A 57 -5.37 -2.29 30.76
N ASN A 58 -4.09 -2.59 30.98
CA ASN A 58 -3.51 -2.88 32.30
C ASN A 58 -3.81 -1.77 33.30
N ALA A 59 -3.52 -0.52 32.95
CA ALA A 59 -3.76 0.64 33.82
C ALA A 59 -5.26 0.85 34.12
N THR A 60 -6.15 0.51 33.19
CA THR A 60 -7.60 0.55 33.38
C THR A 60 -8.06 -0.55 34.35
N PHE A 61 -7.58 -1.77 34.20
CA PHE A 61 -7.99 -2.89 35.04
C PHE A 61 -7.37 -2.83 36.44
N GLN A 62 -6.12 -2.37 36.59
CA GLN A 62 -5.43 -2.21 37.88
C GLN A 62 -6.16 -1.26 38.84
N ARG A 63 -6.85 -0.24 38.31
CA ARG A 63 -7.69 0.67 39.11
C ARG A 63 -9.12 0.18 39.31
N GLY A 64 -9.43 -1.06 38.96
CA GLY A 64 -10.77 -1.65 39.07
C GLY A 64 -11.75 -1.23 37.96
N GLY A 65 -11.26 -0.63 36.88
CA GLY A 65 -12.04 -0.32 35.68
C GLY A 65 -12.31 -1.54 34.80
N ARG A 66 -13.02 -1.32 33.69
CA ARG A 66 -13.39 -2.34 32.70
C ARG A 66 -13.33 -1.76 31.29
N ALA A 67 -13.23 -2.63 30.29
CA ALA A 67 -13.24 -2.24 28.89
C ALA A 67 -14.46 -2.83 28.16
N ALA A 68 -15.24 -1.98 27.48
CA ALA A 68 -16.29 -2.42 26.56
C ALA A 68 -15.70 -2.58 25.15
N LEU A 69 -15.94 -3.74 24.56
CA LEU A 69 -15.47 -4.13 23.24
C LEU A 69 -16.62 -4.03 22.25
N VAL A 70 -16.49 -3.17 21.26
CA VAL A 70 -17.55 -2.85 20.30
C VAL A 70 -17.03 -2.99 18.87
N VAL A 71 -17.67 -3.83 18.06
CA VAL A 71 -17.48 -3.80 16.59
C VAL A 71 -18.48 -2.82 15.99
N LEU A 72 -18.01 -1.90 15.15
CA LEU A 72 -18.86 -1.03 14.34
C LEU A 72 -18.67 -1.35 12.86
N THR A 73 -19.79 -1.55 12.15
CA THR A 73 -19.83 -1.73 10.70
C THR A 73 -21.07 -1.04 10.11
N ALA A 74 -21.16 -0.96 8.79
CA ALA A 74 -22.35 -0.52 8.07
C ALA A 74 -22.67 -1.55 6.99
N ALA A 75 -23.93 -1.68 6.61
CA ALA A 75 -24.28 -2.53 5.48
C ALA A 75 -23.58 -2.01 4.21
N HIS A 76 -23.01 -2.93 3.44
CA HIS A 76 -22.29 -2.64 2.21
C HIS A 76 -22.59 -3.73 1.18
N SER A 77 -22.27 -3.44 -0.08
CA SER A 77 -22.38 -4.37 -1.19
C SER A 77 -21.10 -4.38 -2.01
N ILE A 78 -21.01 -5.29 -2.98
CA ILE A 78 -19.82 -5.44 -3.82
C ILE A 78 -19.53 -4.21 -4.70
N GLU A 79 -20.55 -3.40 -4.96
CA GLU A 79 -20.46 -2.16 -5.73
C GLU A 79 -19.89 -1.00 -4.92
N MET A 80 -19.92 -1.07 -3.59
CA MET A 80 -19.43 0.00 -2.73
C MET A 80 -17.90 -0.01 -2.66
N SER A 81 -17.28 1.11 -2.99
CA SER A 81 -15.82 1.25 -2.90
C SER A 81 -15.34 1.30 -1.45
N LEU A 82 -14.06 0.97 -1.24
CA LEU A 82 -13.40 1.05 0.06
C LEU A 82 -13.47 2.47 0.62
N SER A 83 -13.31 3.49 -0.23
CA SER A 83 -13.35 4.88 0.20
C SER A 83 -14.73 5.29 0.72
N GLU A 84 -15.81 4.84 0.08
CA GLU A 84 -17.18 5.09 0.50
C GLU A 84 -17.51 4.42 1.83
N ILE A 85 -17.24 3.10 1.97
CA ILE A 85 -17.56 2.38 3.22
C ILE A 85 -16.70 2.88 4.38
N LYS A 86 -15.40 3.13 4.15
CA LYS A 86 -14.50 3.75 5.13
C LYS A 86 -15.04 5.11 5.57
N ALA A 87 -15.42 5.98 4.62
CA ALA A 87 -15.94 7.30 4.94
C ALA A 87 -17.23 7.20 5.77
N LEU A 88 -18.17 6.34 5.39
CA LEU A 88 -19.42 6.14 6.13
C LEU A 88 -19.16 5.68 7.56
N VAL A 89 -18.36 4.62 7.76
CA VAL A 89 -18.07 4.05 9.08
C VAL A 89 -17.27 5.04 9.92
N ALA A 90 -16.16 5.58 9.41
CA ALA A 90 -15.27 6.44 10.18
C ALA A 90 -15.92 7.78 10.56
N THR A 91 -16.69 8.40 9.65
CA THR A 91 -17.37 9.67 9.96
C THR A 91 -18.53 9.47 10.93
N SER A 92 -19.31 8.39 10.78
CA SER A 92 -20.40 8.07 11.71
C SER A 92 -19.88 7.76 13.11
N SER A 93 -18.82 6.95 13.18
CA SER A 93 -18.12 6.61 14.43
C SER A 93 -17.52 7.84 15.11
N SER A 94 -16.87 8.73 14.35
CA SER A 94 -16.37 9.99 14.91
C SER A 94 -17.49 10.90 15.40
N ALA A 95 -18.59 11.01 14.66
CA ALA A 95 -19.72 11.84 15.05
C ALA A 95 -20.45 11.32 16.29
N ALA A 96 -20.53 9.99 16.47
CA ALA A 96 -21.11 9.36 17.65
C ALA A 96 -20.35 9.71 18.95
N ARG A 97 -19.07 10.03 18.85
CA ARG A 97 -18.18 10.39 19.98
C ARG A 97 -17.85 11.88 20.02
N LYS A 98 -18.78 12.74 19.61
CA LYS A 98 -18.63 14.20 19.60
C LYS A 98 -19.87 14.90 20.16
N GLY A 99 -19.70 16.17 20.54
CA GLY A 99 -20.78 17.03 20.98
C GLY A 99 -21.25 16.78 22.43
N ARG A 100 -22.33 17.47 22.80
CA ARG A 100 -22.83 17.52 24.18
C ARG A 100 -23.26 16.15 24.72
N ALA A 101 -23.93 15.34 23.90
CA ALA A 101 -24.39 14.02 24.29
C ALA A 101 -23.22 13.09 24.63
N TRP A 102 -22.14 13.13 23.84
CA TRP A 102 -20.91 12.41 24.15
C TRP A 102 -20.28 12.87 25.46
N VAL A 103 -20.14 14.18 25.68
CA VAL A 103 -19.60 14.71 26.94
C VAL A 103 -20.41 14.24 28.15
N GLN A 104 -21.74 14.23 28.04
CA GLN A 104 -22.61 13.71 29.09
C GLN A 104 -22.37 12.21 29.32
N ALA A 105 -22.36 11.41 28.26
CA ALA A 105 -22.09 9.97 28.33
C ALA A 105 -20.72 9.66 28.94
N THR A 106 -19.68 10.44 28.62
CA THR A 106 -18.35 10.23 29.22
C THR A 106 -18.35 10.43 30.72
N LYS A 107 -19.14 11.37 31.24
CA LYS A 107 -19.29 11.61 32.69
C LYS A 107 -20.17 10.55 33.33
N GLU A 108 -21.31 10.24 32.71
CA GLU A 108 -22.30 9.30 33.21
C GLU A 108 -21.73 7.89 33.35
N PHE A 109 -21.04 7.40 32.33
CA PHE A 109 -20.48 6.04 32.35
C PHE A 109 -19.05 5.99 32.89
N GLY A 110 -18.38 7.13 33.10
CA GLY A 110 -16.97 7.18 33.50
C GLY A 110 -16.02 6.75 32.39
N ILE A 111 -16.27 7.18 31.14
CA ILE A 111 -15.42 6.82 29.99
C ILE A 111 -14.08 7.58 30.08
N LEU A 112 -13.00 6.83 30.24
CA LEU A 112 -11.64 7.35 30.23
C LEU A 112 -11.22 7.73 28.82
N GLY A 113 -11.50 6.87 27.85
CA GLY A 113 -11.22 7.09 26.44
C GLY A 113 -11.63 5.89 25.58
N VAL A 114 -11.49 6.04 24.26
CA VAL A 114 -11.81 5.01 23.29
C VAL A 114 -10.62 4.80 22.37
N ILE A 115 -10.12 3.57 22.33
CA ILE A 115 -9.08 3.13 21.39
C ILE A 115 -9.79 2.48 20.20
N VAL A 116 -9.37 2.81 18.97
CA VAL A 116 -10.05 2.35 17.74
C VAL A 116 -9.06 1.62 16.84
N GLY A 117 -9.26 0.31 16.66
CA GLY A 117 -8.62 -0.50 15.63
C GLY A 117 -9.44 -0.51 14.33
N GLN A 118 -8.79 -0.59 13.17
CA GLN A 118 -9.45 -0.72 11.86
C GLN A 118 -9.16 -2.10 11.27
N GLU A 119 -10.21 -2.84 10.91
CA GLU A 119 -10.10 -4.10 10.20
C GLU A 119 -10.63 -3.90 8.78
N VAL A 120 -9.87 -4.34 7.78
CA VAL A 120 -10.24 -4.20 6.37
C VAL A 120 -10.05 -5.53 5.69
N THR A 121 -11.12 -6.13 5.17
CA THR A 121 -11.05 -7.34 4.35
C THR A 121 -11.86 -7.18 3.08
N TYR A 122 -11.68 -8.09 2.14
CA TYR A 122 -12.42 -8.12 0.88
C TYR A 122 -13.00 -9.51 0.64
N SER A 123 -14.26 -9.59 0.23
CA SER A 123 -14.81 -10.83 -0.33
C SER A 123 -15.30 -10.61 -1.75
N THR A 124 -15.18 -11.64 -2.58
CA THR A 124 -15.67 -11.62 -3.96
C THR A 124 -17.20 -11.60 -4.06
N VAL A 125 -17.90 -11.77 -2.95
CA VAL A 125 -19.37 -11.77 -2.87
C VAL A 125 -19.92 -10.43 -2.38
N ASN A 126 -19.31 -9.85 -1.33
CA ASN A 126 -19.85 -8.67 -0.65
C ASN A 126 -18.97 -7.43 -0.78
N GLY A 127 -17.84 -7.51 -1.48
CA GLY A 127 -16.91 -6.40 -1.64
C GLY A 127 -16.07 -6.12 -0.40
N TRP A 128 -15.81 -4.84 -0.15
CA TRP A 128 -14.99 -4.38 0.98
C TRP A 128 -15.76 -4.42 2.30
N HIS A 129 -15.16 -5.07 3.29
CA HIS A 129 -15.60 -5.05 4.68
C HIS A 129 -14.66 -4.10 5.42
N TYR A 130 -15.20 -3.01 5.95
CA TYR A 130 -14.44 -2.05 6.75
C TYR A 130 -15.07 -1.95 8.13
N HIS A 131 -14.39 -2.48 9.15
CA HIS A 131 -14.87 -2.52 10.51
C HIS A 131 -14.01 -1.68 11.44
N GLN A 132 -14.63 -1.17 12.50
CA GLN A 132 -13.91 -0.55 13.61
C GLN A 132 -14.11 -1.36 14.88
N HIS A 133 -13.00 -1.80 15.47
CA HIS A 133 -12.96 -2.45 16.78
C HIS A 133 -12.63 -1.40 17.83
N LEU A 134 -13.59 -1.10 18.70
CA LEU A 134 -13.43 -0.11 19.76
C LEU A 134 -13.18 -0.84 21.07
N SER A 135 -12.22 -0.33 21.84
CA SER A 135 -12.10 -0.60 23.27
C SER A 135 -12.38 0.68 24.04
N VAL A 136 -13.53 0.66 24.72
CA VAL A 136 -14.08 1.76 25.50
C VAL A 136 -13.63 1.55 26.95
N MET A 137 -12.59 2.28 27.35
CA MET A 137 -12.03 2.18 28.69
C MET A 137 -12.91 2.95 29.66
N VAL A 138 -13.43 2.25 30.66
CA VAL A 138 -14.35 2.78 31.68
C VAL A 138 -13.70 2.68 33.06
N ASP A 139 -13.83 3.75 33.82
CA ASP A 139 -13.17 3.92 35.12
C ASP A 139 -13.81 3.08 36.25
N GLY A 140 -13.02 2.86 37.30
CA GLY A 140 -13.39 2.19 38.55
C GLY A 140 -12.67 2.81 39.75
N PRO A 141 -12.67 2.15 40.93
CA PRO A 141 -13.37 0.93 41.29
C PRO A 141 -14.81 1.23 41.71
N GLY A 142 -15.76 0.39 41.30
CA GLY A 142 -17.12 0.47 41.85
C GLY A 142 -17.91 -0.77 41.53
N GLU A 143 -18.73 -1.23 42.48
CA GLU A 143 -19.77 -2.23 42.23
C GLU A 143 -20.62 -1.72 41.03
N GLY A 144 -20.60 -2.46 39.91
CA GLY A 144 -21.21 -2.03 38.65
C GLY A 144 -20.27 -1.50 37.56
N ALA A 145 -18.94 -1.55 37.73
CA ALA A 145 -18.01 -1.19 36.65
C ALA A 145 -18.23 -2.00 35.36
N TYR A 146 -18.58 -3.29 35.50
CA TYR A 146 -18.97 -4.15 34.37
C TYR A 146 -20.21 -3.63 33.65
N ASP A 147 -21.28 -3.35 34.39
CA ASP A 147 -22.54 -2.86 33.81
C ASP A 147 -22.39 -1.48 33.19
N ARG A 148 -21.61 -0.59 33.82
CA ARG A 148 -21.26 0.72 33.24
C ARG A 148 -20.49 0.57 31.94
N ALA A 149 -19.51 -0.33 31.87
CA ALA A 149 -18.77 -0.59 30.64
C ALA A 149 -19.70 -1.13 29.55
N LYS A 150 -20.55 -2.11 29.87
CA LYS A 150 -21.55 -2.63 28.93
C LYS A 150 -22.47 -1.53 28.41
N ALA A 151 -23.04 -0.73 29.31
CA ALA A 151 -23.92 0.38 28.97
C ALA A 151 -23.21 1.45 28.11
N ALA A 152 -21.94 1.77 28.40
CA ALA A 152 -21.13 2.67 27.58
C ALA A 152 -20.95 2.15 26.15
N GLY A 153 -20.67 0.85 26.01
CA GLY A 153 -20.54 0.20 24.70
C GLY A 153 -21.85 0.23 23.90
N GLU A 154 -22.97 -0.14 24.54
CA GLU A 154 -24.31 -0.10 23.95
C GLU A 154 -24.72 1.32 23.55
N TRP A 155 -24.43 2.31 24.40
CA TRP A 155 -24.69 3.72 24.10
C TRP A 155 -23.92 4.19 22.86
N ILE A 156 -22.63 3.86 22.75
CA ILE A 156 -21.81 4.22 21.59
C ILE A 156 -22.35 3.55 20.32
N ALA A 157 -22.74 2.27 20.41
CA ALA A 157 -23.28 1.52 19.28
C ALA A 157 -24.63 2.08 18.80
N ALA A 158 -25.50 2.47 19.73
CA ALA A 158 -26.76 3.14 19.43
C ALA A 158 -26.53 4.51 18.78
N ALA A 159 -25.65 5.34 19.37
CA ALA A 159 -25.29 6.64 18.82
C ALA A 159 -24.69 6.52 17.40
N TYR A 160 -23.82 5.53 17.20
CA TYR A 160 -23.27 5.20 15.88
C TYR A 160 -24.36 4.83 14.87
N THR A 161 -25.31 3.98 15.26
CA THR A 161 -26.43 3.57 14.40
C THR A 161 -27.26 4.78 13.95
N THR A 162 -27.54 5.71 14.86
CA THR A 162 -28.20 6.99 14.51
C THR A 162 -27.37 7.79 13.49
N GLN A 163 -26.05 7.87 13.67
CA GLN A 163 -25.17 8.60 12.76
C GLN A 163 -25.05 7.96 11.37
N VAL A 164 -25.06 6.64 11.27
CA VAL A 164 -25.09 5.92 9.99
C VAL A 164 -26.41 6.19 9.25
N ARG A 165 -27.54 6.05 9.94
CA ARG A 165 -28.88 6.31 9.38
C ARG A 165 -29.04 7.76 8.92
N ALA A 166 -28.50 8.72 9.68
CA ALA A 166 -28.49 10.14 9.31
C ALA A 166 -27.66 10.46 8.05
N ARG A 167 -26.76 9.55 7.64
CA ARG A 167 -25.94 9.67 6.43
C ARG A 167 -26.45 8.79 5.27
N GLY A 168 -27.67 8.27 5.39
CA GLY A 168 -28.29 7.41 4.37
C GLY A 168 -27.77 5.97 4.35
N GLY A 169 -26.92 5.59 5.31
CA GLY A 169 -26.47 4.21 5.46
C GLY A 169 -27.44 3.37 6.28
N THR A 170 -27.25 2.05 6.26
CA THR A 170 -28.00 1.13 7.12
C THR A 170 -27.05 0.31 7.98
N VAL A 171 -27.56 -0.15 9.11
CA VAL A 171 -26.86 -1.03 10.05
C VAL A 171 -27.80 -2.20 10.27
N SER A 172 -27.30 -3.42 10.13
CA SER A 172 -28.11 -4.62 10.40
C SER A 172 -28.44 -4.66 11.89
N ASP A 173 -29.71 -4.76 12.25
CA ASP A 173 -30.10 -4.91 13.67
C ASP A 173 -29.61 -6.26 14.26
N ARG A 174 -29.24 -7.23 13.41
CA ARG A 174 -28.72 -8.55 13.81
C ARG A 174 -27.18 -8.63 13.83
N HIS A 175 -26.50 -7.91 12.93
CA HIS A 175 -25.05 -8.06 12.69
C HIS A 175 -24.27 -6.74 12.69
N GLY A 176 -24.94 -5.60 12.85
CA GLY A 176 -24.35 -4.29 12.62
C GLY A 176 -23.44 -3.78 13.73
N TRP A 177 -23.56 -4.35 14.92
CA TRP A 177 -22.62 -4.15 16.02
C TRP A 177 -22.78 -5.25 17.07
N HIS A 178 -21.70 -5.55 17.79
CA HIS A 178 -21.71 -6.47 18.92
C HIS A 178 -20.95 -5.81 20.08
N VAL A 179 -21.57 -5.79 21.26
CA VAL A 179 -20.98 -5.25 22.48
C VAL A 179 -20.75 -6.39 23.46
N ARG A 180 -19.53 -6.50 23.98
CA ARG A 180 -19.21 -7.33 25.14
C ARG A 180 -18.24 -6.61 26.05
N VAL A 181 -18.18 -6.98 27.32
CA VAL A 181 -17.14 -6.49 28.23
C VAL A 181 -15.96 -7.45 28.18
N ALA A 182 -14.75 -6.91 28.19
CA ALA A 182 -13.53 -7.71 28.24
C ALA A 182 -13.42 -8.45 29.59
N ARG A 183 -12.92 -9.69 29.54
CA ARG A 183 -12.70 -10.52 30.74
C ARG A 183 -11.58 -9.96 31.61
N ASP A 184 -10.51 -9.53 30.98
CA ASP A 184 -9.29 -9.01 31.57
C ASP A 184 -8.60 -8.03 30.60
N ALA A 185 -7.43 -7.53 30.99
CA ALA A 185 -6.67 -6.59 30.19
C ALA A 185 -6.11 -7.20 28.88
N GLU A 186 -5.76 -8.48 28.89
CA GLU A 186 -5.25 -9.20 27.72
C GLU A 186 -6.36 -9.34 26.66
N ASP A 187 -7.55 -9.78 27.07
CA ASP A 187 -8.73 -9.87 26.20
C ASP A 187 -9.13 -8.51 25.60
N ALA A 188 -8.97 -7.42 26.35
CA ALA A 188 -9.23 -6.06 25.86
C ALA A 188 -8.19 -5.61 24.82
N SER A 189 -6.93 -5.94 25.07
CA SER A 189 -5.80 -5.60 24.20
C SER A 189 -5.88 -6.38 22.88
N ASP A 190 -5.98 -7.71 22.96
CA ASP A 190 -6.06 -8.61 21.81
C ASP A 190 -7.19 -8.25 20.89
N TYR A 191 -8.38 -7.97 21.44
CA TYR A 191 -9.55 -7.60 20.65
C TYR A 191 -9.33 -6.32 19.84
N THR A 192 -8.70 -5.32 20.43
CA THR A 192 -8.42 -4.04 19.75
C THR A 192 -7.28 -4.21 18.75
N ALA A 193 -6.28 -5.01 19.09
CA ALA A 193 -5.16 -5.36 18.23
C ALA A 193 -5.59 -6.18 17.00
N LYS A 194 -6.77 -6.82 16.98
CA LYS A 194 -7.36 -7.37 15.74
C LYS A 194 -7.57 -6.31 14.66
N GLY A 195 -7.85 -5.07 15.06
CA GLY A 195 -7.90 -3.91 14.16
C GLY A 195 -6.51 -3.32 13.86
N SER A 196 -5.42 -4.01 14.19
CA SER A 196 -4.07 -3.64 13.81
C SER A 196 -3.58 -4.53 12.67
N MET A 197 -2.83 -3.95 11.74
CA MET A 197 -2.29 -4.67 10.60
C MET A 197 -1.33 -5.81 10.97
N ALA A 198 -0.74 -5.82 12.18
CA ALA A 198 0.08 -6.94 12.63
C ALA A 198 -0.73 -8.22 12.75
N TRP A 199 -2.02 -8.16 13.13
CA TRP A 199 -2.84 -9.35 13.29
C TRP A 199 -2.98 -10.13 11.97
N GLU A 200 -3.02 -9.43 10.83
CA GLU A 200 -3.07 -10.05 9.51
C GLU A 200 -1.71 -10.56 9.01
N VAL A 201 -0.60 -9.89 9.37
CA VAL A 201 0.76 -10.26 8.94
C VAL A 201 1.39 -11.35 9.82
N SER A 202 1.13 -11.34 11.13
CA SER A 202 1.70 -12.28 12.09
C SER A 202 1.08 -13.67 12.02
N GLY A 203 -0.01 -13.85 11.26
CA GLY A 203 -0.69 -15.13 11.14
C GLY A 203 -1.37 -15.61 12.43
N GLY A 204 -1.45 -14.75 13.45
CA GLY A 204 -2.04 -15.06 14.75
C GLY A 204 -3.52 -15.43 14.62
N HIS A 205 -3.78 -16.74 14.54
CA HIS A 205 -5.09 -17.40 14.45
C HIS A 205 -5.79 -17.33 13.08
N LYS A 206 -5.07 -17.67 12.00
CA LYS A 206 -5.66 -17.81 10.66
C LYS A 206 -6.44 -19.12 10.39
N ASP A 207 -6.48 -20.07 11.33
CA ASP A 207 -7.02 -21.40 11.04
C ASP A 207 -8.45 -21.69 11.54
N GLU A 208 -9.04 -20.86 12.42
CA GLU A 208 -10.34 -21.21 13.03
C GLU A 208 -11.55 -20.35 12.59
N THR A 209 -11.33 -19.18 11.98
CA THR A 209 -12.42 -18.23 11.63
C THR A 209 -12.50 -17.80 10.17
N LYS A 210 -11.65 -18.33 9.28
CA LYS A 210 -11.78 -18.07 7.85
C LYS A 210 -13.04 -18.76 7.31
N SER A 211 -14.05 -17.98 6.94
CA SER A 211 -14.80 -18.38 5.74
C SER A 211 -13.78 -18.39 4.59
N LYS A 212 -13.82 -19.41 3.73
CA LYS A 212 -12.92 -19.55 2.57
C LYS A 212 -12.99 -18.38 1.57
N THR A 213 -13.78 -17.35 1.85
CA THR A 213 -14.19 -16.29 0.92
C THR A 213 -13.73 -14.87 1.32
N SER A 214 -13.09 -14.67 2.47
CA SER A 214 -12.57 -13.36 2.90
C SER A 214 -11.05 -13.26 2.73
N LEU A 215 -10.58 -12.23 2.03
CA LEU A 215 -9.19 -11.92 1.71
C LEU A 215 -8.72 -10.73 2.54
N THR A 216 -7.55 -10.87 3.16
CA THR A 216 -6.85 -9.73 3.76
C THR A 216 -6.20 -8.86 2.67
N PRO A 217 -5.90 -7.58 2.93
CA PRO A 217 -5.08 -6.74 2.08
C PRO A 217 -3.80 -7.40 1.58
N TRP A 218 -3.14 -8.24 2.39
CA TRP A 218 -1.94 -8.96 1.99
C TRP A 218 -2.23 -10.15 1.07
N ASP A 219 -3.36 -10.85 1.26
CA ASP A 219 -3.81 -11.87 0.31
C ASP A 219 -4.14 -11.22 -1.06
N ILE A 220 -4.75 -10.03 -1.05
CA ILE A 220 -5.01 -9.23 -2.26
C ILE A 220 -3.70 -8.81 -2.93
N ALA A 221 -2.72 -8.32 -2.16
CA ALA A 221 -1.41 -7.91 -2.66
C ALA A 221 -0.63 -9.08 -3.28
N ALA A 222 -0.65 -10.25 -2.62
CA ALA A 222 -0.01 -11.46 -3.12
C ALA A 222 -0.65 -11.91 -4.45
N ALA A 223 -1.98 -12.02 -4.49
CA ALA A 223 -2.69 -12.39 -5.71
C ALA A 223 -2.47 -11.37 -6.86
N ALA A 224 -2.37 -10.07 -6.54
CA ALA A 224 -2.02 -9.04 -7.51
C ALA A 224 -0.60 -9.21 -8.07
N ALA A 225 0.37 -9.53 -7.21
CA ALA A 225 1.75 -9.82 -7.61
C ALA A 225 1.86 -11.07 -8.49
N ASP A 226 1.00 -12.06 -8.26
CA ASP A 226 0.88 -13.28 -9.08
C ASP A 226 0.15 -13.05 -10.42
N GLY A 227 -0.25 -11.80 -10.73
CA GLY A 227 -0.82 -11.42 -12.02
C GLY A 227 -2.35 -11.41 -12.08
N ASN A 228 -3.06 -11.54 -10.94
CA ASN A 228 -4.51 -11.39 -10.92
C ASN A 228 -4.91 -9.92 -11.11
N ALA A 229 -5.41 -9.57 -12.31
CA ALA A 229 -5.76 -8.21 -12.67
C ALA A 229 -6.88 -7.60 -11.80
N ALA A 230 -7.84 -8.41 -11.33
CA ALA A 230 -8.90 -7.93 -10.45
C ALA A 230 -8.36 -7.57 -9.07
N MET A 231 -7.50 -8.44 -8.50
CA MET A 231 -6.85 -8.16 -7.22
C MET A 231 -5.86 -7.00 -7.33
N TYR A 232 -5.20 -6.82 -8.48
CA TYR A 232 -4.39 -5.63 -8.75
C TYR A 232 -5.24 -4.34 -8.65
N GLY A 233 -6.43 -4.33 -9.25
CA GLY A 233 -7.39 -3.22 -9.10
C GLY A 233 -7.74 -2.93 -7.64
N ARG A 234 -8.05 -3.97 -6.86
CA ARG A 234 -8.37 -3.85 -5.42
C ARG A 234 -7.17 -3.39 -4.59
N TRP A 235 -5.97 -3.87 -4.91
CA TRP A 235 -4.75 -3.42 -4.24
C TRP A 235 -4.49 -1.94 -4.48
N ARG A 236 -4.70 -1.43 -5.71
CA ARG A 236 -4.60 0.01 -5.97
C ARG A 236 -5.61 0.83 -5.16
N GLU A 237 -6.87 0.39 -5.12
CA GLU A 237 -7.93 1.03 -4.35
C GLU A 237 -7.56 1.11 -2.85
N TYR A 238 -7.00 0.02 -2.30
CA TYR A 238 -6.46 -0.03 -0.95
C TYR A 238 -5.29 0.94 -0.74
N MET A 239 -4.33 0.97 -1.66
CA MET A 239 -3.17 1.87 -1.61
C MET A 239 -3.56 3.34 -1.64
N GLU A 240 -4.63 3.69 -2.36
CA GLU A 240 -5.14 5.07 -2.45
C GLU A 240 -5.93 5.46 -1.19
N THR A 241 -6.62 4.49 -0.57
CA THR A 241 -7.60 4.80 0.49
C THR A 241 -7.02 4.69 1.90
N MET A 242 -6.14 3.72 2.19
CA MET A 242 -5.75 3.40 3.57
C MET A 242 -4.64 4.26 4.18
N PRO A 243 -3.65 4.80 3.44
CA PRO A 243 -2.68 5.73 4.01
C PRO A 243 -3.34 6.90 4.76
N GLY A 244 -2.73 7.32 5.87
CA GLY A 244 -3.28 8.35 6.76
C GLY A 244 -4.39 7.88 7.71
N THR A 245 -4.80 6.60 7.65
CA THR A 245 -5.77 6.06 8.60
C THR A 245 -5.10 5.74 9.94
N ARG A 246 -5.61 6.35 11.01
CA ARG A 246 -5.15 6.08 12.38
C ARG A 246 -5.76 4.78 12.91
N SER A 247 -4.96 3.97 13.59
CA SER A 247 -5.41 2.71 14.21
C SER A 247 -4.68 2.47 15.53
N CYS A 248 -5.41 1.94 16.52
CA CYS A 248 -4.94 1.56 17.85
C CYS A 248 -4.18 2.67 18.59
N VAL A 249 -4.60 3.93 18.42
CA VAL A 249 -3.92 5.06 19.07
C VAL A 249 -4.43 5.25 20.49
N VAL A 250 -3.50 5.28 21.45
CA VAL A 250 -3.76 5.75 22.81
C VAL A 250 -3.57 7.26 22.85
N SER A 251 -4.67 8.00 22.96
CA SER A 251 -4.61 9.48 22.96
C SER A 251 -3.89 10.02 24.19
N ALA A 252 -3.25 11.19 24.07
CA ALA A 252 -2.60 11.86 25.19
C ALA A 252 -3.54 12.06 26.39
N ALA A 253 -4.82 12.37 26.13
CA ALA A 253 -5.83 12.52 27.18
C ALA A 253 -6.15 11.19 27.90
N LEU A 254 -6.21 10.08 27.17
CA LEU A 254 -6.38 8.76 27.77
C LEU A 254 -5.14 8.37 28.58
N ALA A 255 -3.94 8.57 28.01
CA ALA A 255 -2.68 8.30 28.69
C ALA A 255 -2.56 9.09 30.00
N ALA A 256 -2.88 10.39 29.99
CA ALA A 256 -2.86 11.24 31.17
C ALA A 256 -3.85 10.77 32.25
N LYS A 257 -5.08 10.42 31.88
CA LYS A 257 -6.06 9.84 32.83
C LYS A 257 -5.57 8.51 33.41
N LEU A 258 -4.87 7.71 32.61
CA LEU A 258 -4.34 6.41 33.01
C LEU A 258 -3.01 6.47 33.75
N GLY A 259 -2.35 7.63 33.79
CA GLY A 259 -1.03 7.77 34.39
C GLY A 259 0.07 6.99 33.67
N ILE A 260 -0.14 6.64 32.39
CA ILE A 260 0.85 5.95 31.55
C ILE A 260 1.66 6.98 30.76
N GLY A 261 2.93 6.66 30.47
CA GLY A 261 3.87 7.59 29.85
C GLY A 261 3.33 8.21 28.55
N ALA A 262 3.48 9.53 28.40
CA ALA A 262 3.06 10.27 27.23
C ALA A 262 4.04 10.06 26.06
N ALA A 263 4.02 8.87 25.44
CA ALA A 263 4.46 8.75 24.06
C ALA A 263 3.29 9.19 23.18
N GLY A 264 3.37 10.41 22.64
CA GLY A 264 2.38 10.86 21.67
C GLY A 264 2.53 10.01 20.41
N ASP A 265 1.64 9.03 20.22
CA ASP A 265 1.39 8.45 18.88
C ASP A 265 0.79 9.50 17.91
N ASP A 266 0.59 10.73 18.40
CA ASP A 266 0.10 11.91 17.69
C ASP A 266 1.14 12.49 16.74
N ASP A 267 2.41 12.09 16.84
CA ASP A 267 3.48 12.49 15.92
C ASP A 267 3.84 11.34 14.96
N GLU A 268 2.99 11.14 13.94
CA GLU A 268 3.33 10.28 12.79
C GLU A 268 4.50 10.85 11.96
N GLY A 269 5.02 12.03 12.33
CA GLY A 269 6.16 12.73 11.71
C GLY A 269 7.49 12.59 12.45
N GLY A 270 7.61 11.69 13.43
CA GLY A 270 8.88 11.47 14.14
C GLY A 270 9.99 10.98 13.22
N GLU A 271 11.19 11.55 13.39
CA GLU A 271 12.45 11.01 12.88
C GLU A 271 12.51 9.50 13.17
N GLN A 272 12.98 8.73 12.19
CA GLN A 272 13.17 7.30 12.38
C GLN A 272 14.20 7.11 13.49
N ALA A 273 13.74 6.76 14.68
CA ALA A 273 14.60 6.23 15.72
C ALA A 273 15.16 4.91 15.21
N LEU A 274 16.30 4.98 14.53
CA LEU A 274 17.18 3.85 14.35
C LEU A 274 17.59 3.48 15.78
N HIS A 275 17.12 2.33 16.28
CA HIS A 275 17.56 1.81 17.56
C HIS A 275 19.08 1.56 17.44
N ASP A 276 19.87 2.56 17.79
CA ASP A 276 21.33 2.55 17.80
C ASP A 276 21.89 2.26 19.20
N ALA A 277 21.02 1.90 20.15
CA ALA A 277 21.38 1.57 21.54
C ALA A 277 21.65 0.06 21.76
N ASP A 278 21.63 -0.76 20.71
CA ASP A 278 21.78 -2.22 20.78
C ASP A 278 23.20 -2.68 20.43
N GLU A 279 23.59 -3.88 20.90
CA GLU A 279 24.88 -4.49 20.63
C GLU A 279 25.03 -4.87 19.14
N VAL A 280 25.83 -4.08 18.42
CA VAL A 280 26.15 -4.31 17.01
C VAL A 280 27.20 -5.41 16.92
N VAL A 281 26.80 -6.59 16.47
CA VAL A 281 27.69 -7.75 16.26
C VAL A 281 28.44 -7.69 14.93
N GLY A 282 28.04 -6.79 14.03
CA GLY A 282 28.75 -6.58 12.77
C GLY A 282 28.02 -5.66 11.80
N ARG A 283 28.68 -5.37 10.68
CA ARG A 283 28.16 -4.52 9.60
C ARG A 283 28.30 -5.21 8.26
N VAL A 284 27.30 -5.04 7.41
CA VAL A 284 27.26 -5.58 6.05
C VAL A 284 27.15 -4.42 5.07
N ASP A 285 27.96 -4.43 4.02
CA ASP A 285 27.91 -3.39 2.99
C ASP A 285 26.55 -3.37 2.27
N ALA A 286 26.04 -2.16 1.98
CA ALA A 286 24.74 -1.97 1.37
C ALA A 286 24.55 -2.73 0.03
N PRO A 287 25.53 -2.79 -0.90
CA PRO A 287 25.40 -3.61 -2.12
C PRO A 287 25.23 -5.11 -1.82
N MET A 288 25.96 -5.62 -0.84
CA MET A 288 25.90 -7.03 -0.42
C MET A 288 24.55 -7.35 0.20
N TRP A 289 24.07 -6.50 1.11
CA TRP A 289 22.73 -6.64 1.69
C TRP A 289 21.61 -6.59 0.64
N ARG A 290 21.69 -5.68 -0.35
CA ARG A 290 20.72 -5.59 -1.45
C ARG A 290 20.67 -6.88 -2.26
N LYS A 291 21.82 -7.49 -2.52
CA LYS A 291 21.90 -8.79 -3.20
C LYS A 291 21.24 -9.89 -2.36
N TRP A 292 21.52 -9.98 -1.07
CA TRP A 292 20.88 -10.98 -0.22
C TRP A 292 19.36 -10.80 -0.10
N MET A 293 18.89 -9.55 0.00
CA MET A 293 17.44 -9.25 -0.01
C MET A 293 16.76 -9.68 -1.32
N ARG A 294 17.42 -9.48 -2.47
CA ARG A 294 16.89 -9.86 -3.78
C ARG A 294 16.66 -11.37 -3.90
N HIS A 295 17.54 -12.14 -3.27
CA HIS A 295 17.55 -13.60 -3.32
C HIS A 295 16.94 -14.23 -2.07
N SER A 296 16.25 -13.45 -1.24
CA SER A 296 15.63 -13.92 0.02
C SER A 296 16.61 -14.58 1.01
N LEU A 297 17.90 -14.25 0.93
CA LEU A 297 18.95 -14.79 1.81
C LEU A 297 19.16 -13.96 3.08
N ALA A 298 18.52 -12.79 3.20
CA ALA A 298 18.67 -11.94 4.38
C ALA A 298 18.21 -12.63 5.67
N SER A 299 17.12 -13.42 5.62
CA SER A 299 16.66 -14.22 6.77
C SER A 299 17.64 -15.35 7.10
N THR A 300 18.16 -16.05 6.08
CA THR A 300 19.18 -17.09 6.25
C THR A 300 20.44 -16.54 6.91
N PHE A 301 20.92 -15.38 6.47
CA PHE A 301 22.04 -14.68 7.08
C PHE A 301 21.77 -14.35 8.56
N LEU A 302 20.62 -13.75 8.87
CA LEU A 302 20.26 -13.43 10.25
C LEU A 302 20.18 -14.67 11.14
N ALA A 303 19.68 -15.80 10.61
CA ALA A 303 19.66 -17.07 11.33
C ALA A 303 21.08 -17.61 11.61
N ARG A 304 22.01 -17.47 10.65
CA ARG A 304 23.43 -17.83 10.85
C ARG A 304 24.07 -16.98 11.94
N VAL A 305 23.82 -15.67 11.95
CA VAL A 305 24.33 -14.76 12.98
C VAL A 305 23.74 -15.09 14.36
N ALA A 306 22.47 -15.46 14.44
CA ALA A 306 21.85 -15.90 15.70
C ALA A 306 22.48 -17.17 16.28
N LEU A 307 22.96 -18.09 15.43
CA LEU A 307 23.65 -19.31 15.85
C LEU A 307 25.13 -19.09 16.18
N GLY A 308 25.81 -18.27 15.38
CA GLY A 308 27.26 -18.06 15.46
C GLY A 308 27.69 -16.94 16.41
N GLY A 309 26.78 -16.06 16.83
CA GLY A 309 27.13 -14.89 17.62
C GLY A 309 28.04 -13.91 16.87
N GLU A 310 28.79 -13.10 17.63
CA GLU A 310 29.79 -12.19 17.09
C GLU A 310 30.96 -12.96 16.43
N GLU A 311 31.44 -14.04 17.06
CA GLU A 311 32.55 -14.85 16.56
C GLU A 311 32.25 -15.48 15.19
N GLY A 312 31.02 -15.98 15.00
CA GLY A 312 30.55 -16.57 13.75
C GLY A 312 30.06 -15.57 12.70
N PHE A 313 30.13 -14.26 12.97
CA PHE A 313 29.63 -13.25 12.04
C PHE A 313 30.32 -13.32 10.67
N LYS A 314 31.65 -13.46 10.67
CA LYS A 314 32.44 -13.55 9.44
C LYS A 314 32.03 -14.76 8.60
N ASP A 315 31.91 -15.92 9.23
CA ASP A 315 31.51 -17.15 8.55
C ASP A 315 30.08 -17.04 8.01
N ALA A 316 29.17 -16.40 8.76
CA ALA A 316 27.81 -16.13 8.30
C ALA A 316 27.78 -15.25 7.04
N VAL A 317 28.66 -14.24 6.95
CA VAL A 317 28.83 -13.41 5.73
C VAL A 317 29.35 -14.26 4.58
N ASP A 318 30.46 -14.97 4.77
CA ASP A 318 31.13 -15.75 3.74
C ASP A 318 30.23 -16.88 3.19
N ASP A 319 29.48 -17.55 4.07
CA ASP A 319 28.51 -18.58 3.71
C ASP A 319 27.33 -18.04 2.91
N THR A 320 26.80 -16.88 3.33
CA THR A 320 25.67 -16.25 2.63
C THR A 320 26.10 -15.72 1.28
N GLU A 321 27.33 -15.22 1.18
CA GLU A 321 27.90 -14.77 -0.08
C GLU A 321 28.11 -15.94 -1.05
N ARG A 322 28.59 -17.08 -0.56
CA ARG A 322 28.74 -18.30 -1.36
C ARG A 322 27.40 -18.78 -1.92
N ASP A 323 26.33 -18.74 -1.12
CA ASP A 323 24.99 -19.10 -1.58
C ASP A 323 24.41 -18.07 -2.57
N ALA A 324 24.72 -16.80 -2.37
CA ALA A 324 24.24 -15.71 -3.21
C ALA A 324 24.92 -15.67 -4.59
N ALA A 325 26.19 -16.07 -4.69
CA ALA A 325 26.99 -15.96 -5.91
C ALA A 325 26.35 -16.62 -7.16
N PRO A 326 25.91 -17.89 -7.13
CA PRO A 326 25.28 -18.51 -8.30
C PRO A 326 23.94 -17.85 -8.68
N LEU A 327 23.13 -17.48 -7.68
CA LEU A 327 21.83 -16.81 -7.88
C LEU A 327 22.01 -15.43 -8.52
N GLU A 328 23.03 -14.69 -8.09
CA GLU A 328 23.35 -13.39 -8.64
C GLU A 328 23.88 -13.49 -10.07
N ALA A 329 24.74 -14.47 -10.37
CA ALA A 329 25.24 -14.70 -11.72
C ALA A 329 24.10 -14.99 -12.71
N GLU A 330 23.15 -15.84 -12.31
CA GLU A 330 21.95 -16.12 -13.10
C GLU A 330 21.07 -14.89 -13.28
N TYR A 331 20.83 -14.13 -12.21
CA TYR A 331 20.06 -12.90 -12.27
C TYR A 331 20.67 -11.87 -13.25
N GLN A 332 21.99 -11.67 -13.21
CA GLN A 332 22.67 -10.74 -14.12
C GLN A 332 22.60 -11.23 -15.59
N ARG A 333 22.72 -12.54 -15.82
CA ARG A 333 22.54 -13.14 -17.16
C ARG A 333 21.14 -12.86 -17.71
N MET A 334 20.09 -13.21 -16.96
CA MET A 334 18.70 -12.97 -17.38
C MET A 334 18.40 -11.48 -17.59
N ARG A 335 18.97 -10.61 -16.75
CA ARG A 335 18.81 -9.16 -16.89
C ARG A 335 19.48 -8.63 -18.16
N ALA A 336 20.67 -9.11 -18.49
CA ALA A 336 21.37 -8.75 -19.73
C ALA A 336 20.59 -9.22 -20.97
N GLU A 337 20.07 -10.44 -20.96
CA GLU A 337 19.22 -10.97 -22.04
C GLU A 337 17.96 -10.10 -22.25
N ARG A 338 17.24 -9.77 -21.18
CA ARG A 338 16.05 -8.90 -21.26
C ARG A 338 16.39 -7.49 -21.75
N ALA A 339 17.55 -6.95 -21.34
CA ALA A 339 18.00 -5.64 -21.80
C ALA A 339 18.30 -5.65 -23.30
N ALA A 340 18.96 -6.69 -23.80
CA ALA A 340 19.25 -6.86 -25.23
C ALA A 340 17.96 -6.98 -26.06
N VAL A 341 16.98 -7.77 -25.59
CA VAL A 341 15.66 -7.88 -26.25
C VAL A 341 14.96 -6.52 -26.31
N ARG A 342 14.92 -5.78 -25.19
CA ARG A 342 14.29 -4.46 -25.14
C ARG A 342 14.97 -3.44 -26.05
N GLU A 343 16.29 -3.49 -26.14
CA GLU A 343 17.07 -2.63 -27.04
C GLU A 343 16.73 -2.92 -28.51
N GLU A 344 16.65 -4.20 -28.88
CA GLU A 344 16.28 -4.61 -30.23
C GLU A 344 14.83 -4.21 -30.59
N GLU A 345 13.87 -4.42 -29.67
CA GLU A 345 12.50 -3.94 -29.85
C GLU A 345 12.42 -2.42 -30.05
N LEU A 346 13.22 -1.66 -29.30
CA LEU A 346 13.28 -0.21 -29.44
C LEU A 346 13.85 0.18 -30.80
N ARG A 347 14.94 -0.47 -31.24
CA ARG A 347 15.53 -0.25 -32.58
C ARG A 347 14.51 -0.54 -33.69
N GLN A 348 13.77 -1.63 -33.59
CA GLN A 348 12.72 -1.98 -34.55
C GLN A 348 11.60 -0.94 -34.59
N LYS A 349 11.11 -0.51 -33.42
CA LYS A 349 10.09 0.56 -33.32
C LYS A 349 10.59 1.87 -33.92
N THR A 350 11.83 2.26 -33.66
CA THR A 350 12.44 3.47 -34.24
C THR A 350 12.53 3.37 -35.76
N ARG A 351 13.00 2.24 -36.29
CA ARG A 351 13.06 1.99 -37.75
C ARG A 351 11.67 2.06 -38.38
N GLN A 352 10.67 1.43 -37.78
CA GLN A 352 9.30 1.44 -38.29
C GLN A 352 8.71 2.86 -38.29
N ALA A 353 8.92 3.63 -37.22
CA ALA A 353 8.49 5.01 -37.13
C ALA A 353 9.17 5.91 -38.19
N GLN A 354 10.44 5.67 -38.49
CA GLN A 354 11.15 6.38 -39.58
C GLN A 354 10.53 6.06 -40.94
N LEU A 355 10.32 4.78 -41.25
CA LEU A 355 9.69 4.35 -42.51
C LEU A 355 8.29 4.96 -42.68
N GLN A 356 7.49 5.01 -41.60
CA GLN A 356 6.18 5.65 -41.62
C GLN A 356 6.26 7.16 -41.89
N ARG A 357 7.24 7.86 -41.31
CA ARG A 357 7.46 9.30 -41.56
C ARG A 357 7.89 9.57 -43.00
N GLU A 358 8.78 8.74 -43.55
CA GLU A 358 9.24 8.83 -44.93
C GLU A 358 8.08 8.56 -45.90
N ALA A 359 7.27 7.52 -45.66
CA ALA A 359 6.08 7.23 -46.45
C ALA A 359 5.06 8.39 -46.40
N ALA A 360 4.78 8.92 -45.20
CA ALA A 360 3.87 10.06 -45.04
C ALA A 360 4.39 11.33 -45.73
N ARG A 361 5.71 11.55 -45.74
CA ARG A 361 6.34 12.64 -46.50
C ARG A 361 6.16 12.43 -48.00
N SER A 362 6.44 11.23 -48.50
CA SER A 362 6.28 10.88 -49.92
C SER A 362 4.85 11.13 -50.40
N VAL A 363 3.84 10.71 -49.63
CA VAL A 363 2.42 10.95 -49.95
C VAL A 363 2.10 12.44 -50.04
N ARG A 364 2.55 13.25 -49.07
CA ARG A 364 2.33 14.71 -49.09
C ARG A 364 3.04 15.38 -50.27
N ASP A 365 4.30 15.04 -50.50
CA ASP A 365 5.11 15.60 -51.58
C ASP A 365 4.52 15.21 -52.94
N THR A 366 3.96 14.00 -53.09
CA THR A 366 3.23 13.57 -54.29
C THR A 366 1.99 14.43 -54.54
N ALA A 367 1.19 14.70 -53.50
CA ALA A 367 0.01 15.54 -53.62
C ALA A 367 0.38 16.98 -54.03
N PHE A 368 1.43 17.55 -53.43
CA PHE A 368 1.94 18.87 -53.80
C PHE A 368 2.52 18.89 -55.21
N ALA A 369 3.27 17.86 -55.62
CA ALA A 369 3.80 17.72 -56.96
C ALA A 369 2.68 17.66 -58.00
N GLN A 370 1.60 16.93 -57.73
CA GLN A 370 0.44 16.86 -58.60
C GLN A 370 -0.27 18.22 -58.71
N ALA A 371 -0.49 18.92 -57.60
CA ALA A 371 -1.09 20.25 -57.59
C ALA A 371 -0.23 21.28 -58.34
N TYR A 372 1.09 21.26 -58.11
CA TYR A 372 2.07 22.09 -58.82
C TYR A 372 2.07 21.82 -60.32
N ALA A 373 2.04 20.55 -60.71
CA ALA A 373 1.98 20.15 -62.12
C ALA A 373 0.71 20.65 -62.80
N ILE A 374 -0.45 20.54 -62.14
CA ILE A 374 -1.73 21.05 -62.66
C ILE A 374 -1.71 22.58 -62.83
N ASP A 375 -1.24 23.33 -61.82
CA ASP A 375 -1.14 24.78 -61.90
C ASP A 375 -0.18 25.22 -63.02
N ARG A 376 0.98 24.54 -63.15
CA ARG A 376 1.92 24.81 -64.24
C ARG A 376 1.33 24.56 -65.61
N LEU A 377 0.62 23.43 -65.80
CA LEU A 377 -0.05 23.11 -67.07
C LEU A 377 -1.08 24.17 -67.46
N ARG A 378 -1.85 24.70 -66.50
CA ARG A 378 -2.82 25.78 -66.73
C ARG A 378 -2.17 27.11 -67.15
N ARG A 379 -0.92 27.35 -66.76
CA ARG A 379 -0.19 28.60 -67.06
C ARG A 379 0.60 28.55 -68.37
N PHE A 380 0.83 27.38 -68.96
CA PHE A 380 1.49 27.26 -70.26
C PHE A 380 0.50 27.55 -71.40
N ALA A 381 0.72 28.63 -72.16
CA ALA A 381 -0.01 28.89 -73.41
C ALA A 381 0.32 27.87 -74.51
N ASP A 382 -0.58 27.71 -75.48
CA ASP A 382 -0.66 26.64 -76.51
C ASP A 382 0.47 26.58 -77.55
N CYS A 383 1.73 26.67 -77.13
CA CYS A 383 2.89 26.62 -78.04
C CYS A 383 3.58 25.25 -78.15
N TYR A 384 3.07 24.20 -77.48
CA TYR A 384 3.60 22.83 -77.55
C TYR A 384 2.48 21.78 -77.64
N GLY A 385 2.70 20.70 -78.40
CA GLY A 385 1.81 19.53 -78.38
C GLY A 385 1.69 18.93 -76.98
N SER A 386 0.46 18.54 -76.59
CA SER A 386 0.06 18.18 -75.23
C SER A 386 0.99 17.20 -74.50
N ARG A 387 1.54 16.21 -75.21
CA ARG A 387 2.43 15.18 -74.67
C ARG A 387 3.79 15.72 -74.19
N ASN A 388 4.43 16.60 -74.96
CA ASN A 388 5.74 17.15 -74.59
C ASN A 388 5.63 18.13 -73.42
N ARG A 389 4.51 18.86 -73.34
CA ARG A 389 4.19 19.77 -72.23
C ARG A 389 4.04 19.02 -70.91
N ILE A 390 3.28 17.93 -70.91
CA ILE A 390 3.08 17.08 -69.72
C ILE A 390 4.41 16.45 -69.26
N ALA A 391 5.21 15.92 -70.19
CA ALA A 391 6.51 15.33 -69.84
C ALA A 391 7.45 16.33 -69.17
N ARG A 392 7.50 17.58 -69.67
CA ARG A 392 8.31 18.65 -69.07
C ARG A 392 7.82 19.02 -67.67
N VAL A 393 6.50 19.20 -67.49
CA VAL A 393 5.96 19.59 -66.18
C VAL A 393 6.15 18.49 -65.13
N ILE A 394 6.06 17.21 -65.51
CA ILE A 394 6.38 16.10 -64.61
C ILE A 394 7.86 16.16 -64.17
N ALA A 395 8.78 16.41 -65.10
CA ALA A 395 10.21 16.55 -64.78
C ALA A 395 10.48 17.75 -63.85
N GLU A 396 9.82 18.88 -64.07
CA GLU A 396 9.90 20.05 -63.19
C GLU A 396 9.33 19.75 -61.79
N ALA A 397 8.18 19.09 -61.71
CA ALA A 397 7.55 18.70 -60.44
C ALA A 397 8.44 17.72 -59.65
N ALA A 398 9.07 16.75 -60.32
CA ALA A 398 10.01 15.82 -59.68
C ALA A 398 11.26 16.51 -59.13
N ALA A 399 11.74 17.58 -59.79
CA ALA A 399 12.87 18.37 -59.30
C ALA A 399 12.53 19.20 -58.05
N VAL A 400 11.30 19.73 -57.96
CA VAL A 400 10.84 20.53 -56.82
C VAL A 400 10.44 19.64 -55.64
N PHE A 401 9.89 18.46 -55.90
CA PHE A 401 9.42 17.51 -54.90
C PHE A 401 10.17 16.18 -55.01
N PRO A 402 11.44 16.11 -54.55
CA PRO A 402 12.31 14.96 -54.79
C PRO A 402 11.87 13.68 -54.07
N HIS A 403 10.97 13.77 -53.09
CA HIS A 403 10.40 12.62 -52.39
C HIS A 403 9.01 12.24 -52.89
N ALA A 404 8.47 12.93 -53.91
CA ALA A 404 7.20 12.55 -54.52
C ALA A 404 7.32 11.21 -55.26
N HIS A 405 6.25 10.43 -55.27
CA HIS A 405 6.10 9.33 -56.21
C HIS A 405 6.02 9.87 -57.64
N PRO A 406 6.48 9.10 -58.65
CA PRO A 406 6.36 9.49 -60.04
C PRO A 406 4.91 9.80 -60.42
N LEU A 407 4.66 11.00 -60.93
CA LEU A 407 3.33 11.41 -61.38
C LEU A 407 2.95 10.64 -62.65
N ASN A 408 1.72 10.14 -62.70
CA ASN A 408 1.21 9.45 -63.89
C ASN A 408 0.73 10.48 -64.94
N PRO A 409 1.28 10.47 -66.17
CA PRO A 409 0.84 11.36 -67.23
C PRO A 409 -0.67 11.28 -67.51
N ALA A 410 -1.28 10.09 -67.38
CA ALA A 410 -2.72 9.86 -67.57
C ALA A 410 -3.60 10.78 -66.71
N ASP A 411 -3.17 11.05 -65.48
CA ASP A 411 -3.92 11.86 -64.52
C ASP A 411 -3.84 13.36 -64.84
N LEU A 412 -2.83 13.77 -65.63
CA LEU A 412 -2.60 15.16 -66.03
C LEU A 412 -3.23 15.50 -67.38
N TYR A 413 -3.48 14.51 -68.25
CA TYR A 413 -4.13 14.72 -69.56
C TYR A 413 -5.57 15.25 -69.47
N LYS A 414 -6.26 15.09 -68.33
CA LYS A 414 -7.62 15.60 -68.14
C LYS A 414 -7.67 17.10 -67.82
N VAL A 415 -6.53 17.69 -67.48
CA VAL A 415 -6.41 19.09 -67.01
C VAL A 415 -5.48 19.92 -67.90
N ALA A 416 -4.70 19.26 -68.76
CA ALA A 416 -3.93 19.81 -69.86
C ALA A 416 -4.83 20.01 -71.09
#